data_AF-N0B9Z1-F1
#
_entry.id   AF-N0B9Z1-F1
#
_cell.length_a   1.000
_cell.length_b   1.000
_cell.length_c   1.000
_cell.angle_alpha   90.00
_cell.angle_beta   90.00
_cell.angle_gamma   90.00
#
_symmetry.space_group_name_H-M   'P 1'
#
loop_
_entity.id
_entity.type
_entity.pdbx_description
1 polymer ?
#
loop_
_entity_poly.entity_id
_entity_poly.type
_entity_poly.pdbx_seq_one_letter_code
_entity_poly.pdbx_strand_id
1 'polypeptide(L)'
;MSEEGELKIRMPDGRIVSAKKMNFKPVREEWNEYELEDGSKLYVKLVLVDVVRLDDFSPIGEPIYQIVSQNLVKVKASKEALEDVLRRTESRRGGPEVR
;
A
#
# COMPACT_ATOMS: atom_id res chain seq x y z
N MET A 1 2.64 5.53 -35.91
CA MET A 1 3.28 6.07 -34.70
C MET A 1 2.35 5.73 -33.55
N SER A 2 2.79 4.84 -32.66
CA SER A 2 1.96 3.94 -31.87
C SER A 2 1.01 4.64 -30.89
N GLU A 3 -0.25 4.21 -30.85
CA GLU A 3 -1.33 4.60 -29.93
C GLU A 3 -1.12 4.08 -28.47
N GLU A 4 0.12 3.79 -28.06
CA GLU A 4 0.44 2.98 -26.87
C GLU A 4 0.38 3.73 -25.52
N GLY A 5 -0.21 4.92 -25.47
CA GLY A 5 -0.11 5.81 -24.30
C GLY A 5 -1.42 6.25 -23.64
N GLU A 6 -2.56 6.10 -24.33
CA GLU A 6 -3.84 6.66 -23.86
C GLU A 6 -4.75 5.56 -23.28
N LEU A 7 -5.04 5.71 -22.00
CA LEU A 7 -5.95 4.85 -21.25
C LEU A 7 -7.28 5.58 -21.06
N LYS A 8 -8.40 4.86 -21.08
CA LYS A 8 -9.70 5.39 -20.67
C LYS A 8 -10.08 4.81 -19.32
N ILE A 9 -10.18 5.67 -18.31
CA ILE A 9 -10.48 5.27 -16.93
C ILE A 9 -11.90 5.68 -16.58
N ARG A 10 -12.70 4.74 -16.09
CA ARG A 10 -14.02 5.03 -15.53
C ARG A 10 -13.87 5.44 -14.07
N MET A 11 -14.28 6.67 -13.78
CA MET A 11 -14.26 7.24 -12.44
C MET A 11 -15.45 6.74 -11.60
N PRO A 12 -15.37 6.81 -10.26
CA PRO A 12 -16.47 6.38 -9.38
C PRO A 12 -17.79 7.13 -9.61
N ASP A 13 -17.72 8.38 -10.07
CA ASP A 13 -18.88 9.22 -10.44
C ASP A 13 -19.50 8.82 -11.80
N GLY A 14 -18.94 7.82 -12.47
CA GLY A 14 -19.42 7.32 -13.76
C GLY A 14 -18.81 8.01 -14.98
N ARG A 15 -18.05 9.10 -14.82
CA ARG A 15 -17.34 9.74 -15.94
C ARG A 15 -16.26 8.82 -16.51
N ILE A 16 -15.97 8.97 -17.80
CA ILE A 16 -14.82 8.34 -18.45
C ILE A 16 -13.81 9.43 -18.74
N VAL A 17 -12.59 9.27 -18.25
CA VAL A 17 -11.52 10.24 -18.35
C VAL A 17 -10.35 9.62 -19.11
N SER A 18 -9.78 10.38 -20.04
CA SER A 18 -8.55 10.00 -20.73
C SER A 18 -7.37 10.09 -19.77
N ALA A 19 -6.40 9.21 -19.90
CA ALA A 19 -5.28 9.15 -19.00
C ALA A 19 -4.01 8.70 -19.73
N LYS A 20 -2.86 9.08 -19.18
CA LYS A 20 -1.56 8.78 -19.75
C LYS A 20 -0.68 8.05 -18.74
N LYS A 21 -0.13 6.91 -19.15
CA LYS A 21 0.89 6.21 -18.37
C LYS A 21 2.19 7.02 -18.34
N MET A 22 2.79 7.12 -17.15
CA MET A 22 3.97 7.91 -16.91
C MET A 22 5.16 7.01 -16.57
N ASN A 23 6.25 7.15 -17.32
CA ASN A 23 7.52 6.57 -16.94
C ASN A 23 8.15 7.38 -15.79
N PHE A 24 8.81 6.71 -14.86
CA PHE A 24 9.47 7.35 -13.74
C PHE A 24 10.79 6.65 -13.40
N LYS A 25 11.64 7.38 -12.67
CA LYS A 25 12.84 6.86 -12.03
C LYS A 25 12.75 7.20 -10.54
N PRO A 26 12.83 6.23 -9.62
CA PRO A 26 12.84 6.53 -8.19
C PRO A 26 14.01 7.44 -7.83
N VAL A 27 13.73 8.55 -7.15
CA VAL A 27 14.77 9.45 -6.61
C VAL A 27 15.18 8.98 -5.21
N ARG A 28 14.21 8.64 -4.36
CA ARG A 28 14.43 8.15 -2.99
C ARG A 28 13.23 7.32 -2.53
N GLU A 29 13.51 6.15 -1.97
CA GLU A 29 12.51 5.26 -1.36
C GLU A 29 13.12 4.63 -0.10
N GLU A 30 12.89 5.26 1.05
CA GLU A 30 13.47 4.87 2.33
C GLU A 30 12.48 4.04 3.17
N TRP A 31 13.00 3.37 4.20
CA TRP A 31 12.18 2.75 5.22
C TRP A 31 11.69 3.82 6.20
N ASN A 32 10.39 3.83 6.46
CA ASN A 32 9.82 4.56 7.58
C ASN A 32 9.85 3.65 8.81
N GLU A 33 10.28 4.19 9.95
CA GLU A 33 10.38 3.46 11.21
C GLU A 33 9.35 4.00 12.21
N TYR A 34 8.66 3.09 12.90
CA TYR A 34 7.65 3.42 13.91
C TYR A 34 7.89 2.57 15.15
N GLU A 35 7.74 3.18 16.32
CA GLU A 35 7.71 2.48 17.61
C GLU A 35 6.24 2.32 18.03
N LEU A 36 5.85 1.10 18.37
CA LEU A 36 4.48 0.76 18.77
C LEU A 36 4.36 0.80 20.29
N GLU A 37 3.13 0.92 20.79
CA GLU A 37 2.84 1.00 22.23
C GLU A 37 3.31 -0.24 23.02
N ASP A 38 3.43 -1.40 22.36
CA ASP A 38 3.94 -2.64 22.95
C ASP A 38 5.47 -2.76 22.91
N GLY A 39 6.18 -1.72 22.47
CA GLY A 39 7.64 -1.69 22.31
C GLY A 39 8.17 -2.33 21.03
N SER A 40 7.31 -2.84 20.14
CA SER A 40 7.73 -3.35 18.83
C SER A 40 8.18 -2.21 17.91
N LYS A 41 9.07 -2.50 16.97
CA LYS A 41 9.44 -1.58 15.88
C LYS A 41 8.88 -2.06 14.55
N LEU A 42 8.06 -1.23 13.92
CA LEU A 42 7.49 -1.46 12.60
C LEU A 42 8.27 -0.66 11.56
N TYR A 43 8.66 -1.32 10.47
CA TYR A 43 9.36 -0.72 9.34
C TYR A 43 8.46 -0.86 8.11
N VAL A 44 8.14 0.26 7.46
CA VAL A 44 7.28 0.28 6.26
C VAL A 44 7.97 1.07 5.16
N LYS A 45 8.13 0.45 3.99
CA LYS A 45 8.63 1.12 2.79
C LYS A 45 7.56 1.07 1.70
N LEU A 46 7.18 2.25 1.20
CA LEU A 46 6.36 2.36 0.01
C LEU A 46 7.26 2.21 -1.21
N VAL A 47 6.89 1.30 -2.11
CA VAL A 47 7.54 1.08 -3.40
C VAL A 47 6.55 1.45 -4.49
N LEU A 48 6.91 2.44 -5.33
CA LEU A 48 6.08 2.87 -6.43
C LEU A 48 6.23 1.90 -7.61
N VAL A 49 5.11 1.43 -8.17
CA VAL A 49 5.09 0.41 -9.24
C VAL A 49 4.61 1.00 -10.56
N ASP A 50 3.55 1.80 -10.55
CA ASP A 50 3.02 2.42 -11.76
C ASP A 50 2.42 3.79 -11.46
N VAL A 51 2.41 4.66 -12.47
CA VAL A 51 1.87 6.01 -12.38
C VAL A 51 1.05 6.31 -13.63
N VAL A 52 -0.19 6.73 -13.43
CA VAL A 52 -1.08 7.18 -14.48
C VAL A 52 -1.55 8.59 -14.15
N ARG A 53 -1.34 9.53 -15.08
CA ARG A 53 -1.88 10.89 -14.97
C ARG A 53 -3.21 10.98 -15.70
N LEU A 54 -4.25 11.44 -15.04
CA LEU A 54 -5.54 11.70 -15.67
C LEU A 54 -5.51 13.03 -16.41
N ASP A 55 -6.27 13.13 -17.50
CA ASP A 55 -6.63 14.39 -18.13
C ASP A 55 -7.81 15.03 -17.37
N ASP A 56 -7.60 15.25 -16.06
CA ASP A 56 -8.55 15.84 -15.13
C ASP A 56 -7.80 16.51 -13.97
N PHE A 57 -8.49 17.41 -13.28
CA PHE A 57 -7.94 18.23 -12.21
C PHE A 57 -8.70 18.01 -10.91
N SER A 58 -7.98 18.08 -9.79
CA SER A 58 -8.58 18.09 -8.47
C SER A 58 -9.37 19.39 -8.25
N PRO A 59 -10.25 19.46 -7.23
CA PRO A 59 -11.01 20.68 -6.94
C PRO A 59 -10.15 21.92 -6.65
N ILE A 60 -8.87 21.73 -6.31
CA ILE A 60 -7.91 22.80 -6.06
C ILE A 60 -7.05 23.14 -7.29
N GLY A 61 -7.34 22.54 -8.45
CA GLY A 61 -6.68 22.85 -9.72
C GLY A 61 -5.39 22.10 -10.00
N GLU A 62 -5.10 21.01 -9.27
CA GLU A 62 -3.90 20.19 -9.48
C GLU A 62 -4.18 18.97 -10.37
N PRO A 63 -3.26 18.57 -11.26
CA PRO A 63 -3.44 17.36 -12.06
C PRO A 63 -3.58 16.11 -11.19
N ILE A 64 -4.51 15.22 -11.54
CA ILE A 64 -4.74 14.00 -10.77
C ILE A 64 -3.79 12.90 -11.24
N TYR A 65 -3.10 12.28 -10.29
CA TYR A 65 -2.28 11.09 -10.51
C TYR A 65 -2.86 9.90 -9.74
N GLN A 66 -3.00 8.78 -10.42
CA GLN A 66 -3.25 7.49 -9.82
C GLN A 66 -1.94 6.71 -9.80
N ILE A 67 -1.66 6.07 -8.66
CA ILE A 67 -0.47 5.25 -8.50
C ILE A 67 -0.84 3.83 -8.12
N VAL A 68 -0.02 2.89 -8.56
CA VAL A 68 0.05 1.55 -8.00
C VAL A 68 1.29 1.48 -7.15
N SER A 69 1.16 1.05 -5.90
CA SER A 69 2.26 0.91 -4.96
C SER A 69 2.17 -0.40 -4.21
N GLN A 70 3.33 -0.92 -3.79
CA GLN A 70 3.43 -2.02 -2.84
C GLN A 70 4.05 -1.52 -1.54
N ASN A 71 3.52 -2.00 -0.40
CA ASN A 71 4.12 -1.75 0.90
C ASN A 71 4.95 -2.96 1.29
N LEU A 72 6.25 -2.77 1.47
CA LEU A 72 7.11 -3.74 2.12
C LEU A 72 7.06 -3.49 3.62
N VAL A 73 6.81 -4.55 4.39
CA VAL A 73 6.63 -4.46 5.84
C VAL A 73 7.60 -5.40 6.53
N LYS A 74 8.33 -4.88 7.52
CA LYS A 74 9.17 -5.65 8.43
C LYS A 74 8.83 -5.25 9.86
N VAL A 75 8.80 -6.23 10.75
CA VAL A 75 8.52 -6.01 12.18
C VAL A 75 9.67 -6.57 13.00
N LYS A 76 10.14 -5.79 13.99
CA LYS A 76 10.90 -6.29 15.12
C LYS A 76 9.97 -6.29 16.32
N ALA A 77 9.32 -7.44 16.55
CA ALA A 77 8.36 -7.59 17.63
C ALA A 77 9.04 -7.47 19.00
N SER A 78 8.34 -6.88 19.96
CA SER A 78 8.73 -6.92 21.37
C SER A 78 8.54 -8.33 21.94
N LYS A 79 9.15 -8.58 23.10
CA LYS A 79 9.01 -9.87 23.78
C LYS A 79 7.56 -10.08 24.21
N GLU A 80 6.93 -9.02 24.71
CA GLU A 80 5.54 -8.96 25.15
C GLU A 80 4.58 -9.32 24.00
N ALA A 81 4.80 -8.76 22.81
CA ALA A 81 4.02 -9.06 21.62
C ALA A 81 4.16 -10.53 21.19
N LEU A 82 5.38 -11.07 21.21
CA LEU A 82 5.63 -12.47 20.87
C LEU A 82 4.94 -13.44 21.86
N GLU A 83 5.06 -13.19 23.16
CA GLU A 83 4.41 -13.98 24.20
C GLU A 83 2.88 -13.96 24.09
N ASP A 84 2.30 -12.79 23.79
CA ASP A 84 0.86 -12.67 23.60
C ASP A 84 0.35 -13.48 22.39
N VAL A 85 1.07 -13.42 21.27
CA VAL A 85 0.74 -14.22 20.07
C VAL A 85 0.84 -15.72 20.35
N LEU A 86 1.90 -16.17 21.05
CA LEU A 86 2.09 -17.57 21.42
C LEU A 86 0.93 -18.09 22.27
N ARG A 87 0.60 -17.38 23.37
CA ARG A 87 -0.51 -17.73 24.28
C ARG A 87 -1.85 -17.86 23.55
N ARG A 88 -2.16 -16.92 22.64
CA ARG A 88 -3.38 -16.95 21.82
C ARG A 88 -3.39 -18.13 20.84
N THR A 89 -2.24 -18.48 20.29
CA THR A 89 -2.12 -19.59 19.32
C THR A 89 -2.28 -20.96 19.98
N GLU A 90 -1.70 -21.15 21.16
CA GLU A 90 -1.84 -22.40 21.94
C GLU A 90 -3.28 -22.61 22.40
N SER A 91 -3.95 -21.55 22.86
CA SER A 91 -5.36 -21.60 23.27
C SER A 91 -6.31 -21.97 22.12
N ARG A 92 -5.96 -21.59 20.87
CA ARG A 92 -6.71 -21.99 19.67
C ARG A 92 -6.48 -23.43 19.26
N ARG A 93 -5.28 -23.98 19.49
CA ARG A 93 -4.95 -25.39 19.19
C ARG A 93 -5.59 -26.38 20.17
N GLY A 94 -5.93 -25.93 21.37
CA GLY A 94 -6.63 -26.74 22.38
C GLY A 94 -8.16 -26.67 22.34
N GLY A 95 -8.78 -26.11 21.29
CA GLY A 95 -10.23 -26.08 21.12
C GLY A 95 -10.83 -27.49 20.97
N PRO A 96 -12.09 -27.72 21.37
CA PRO A 96 -12.66 -29.06 21.49
C PRO A 96 -12.62 -29.78 20.15
N GLU A 97 -12.04 -30.99 20.11
CA GLU A 97 -12.25 -31.94 19.03
C GLU A 97 -13.76 -32.12 18.88
N VAL A 98 -14.29 -31.72 17.72
CA VAL A 98 -15.67 -31.97 17.35
C VAL A 98 -15.79 -33.49 17.20
N ARG A 99 -16.30 -34.15 18.24
CA ARG A 99 -16.71 -35.55 18.21
C ARG A 99 -18.07 -35.70 17.55
#